data_AF-A0A521RXT6-F1
#
_entry.id   AF-A0A521RXT6-F1
#
_cell.length_a   1.000
_cell.length_b   1.000
_cell.length_c   1.000
_cell.angle_alpha   90.00
_cell.angle_beta   90.00
_cell.angle_gamma   90.00
#
_symmetry.space_group_name_H-M   'P 1'
#
loop_
_entity.id
_entity.type
_entity.pdbx_description
1 polymer ?
#
loop_
_entity_poly.entity_id
_entity_poly.type
_entity_poly.pdbx_seq_one_letter_code
_entity_poly.pdbx_strand_id
1 'polypeptide(L)' 'MYYLVYKDQSNHWRWTLFAGNERKIANSGEGYWNKADCLHAIELVKGSRNAPVYER' A
#
# COMPACT_ATOMS: atom_id res chain seq x y z
N MET A 1 -0.96 12.15 6.51
CA MET A 1 -1.12 10.96 5.64
C MET A 1 0.05 10.03 5.94
N TYR A 2 -0.18 8.72 6.10
CA TYR A 2 0.88 7.76 6.43
C TYR A 2 0.56 6.35 5.92
N TYR A 3 1.60 5.57 5.64
CA TYR A 3 1.48 4.14 5.37
C TYR A 3 1.64 3.36 6.68
N LEU A 4 0.68 2.48 6.97
CA LEU A 4 0.76 1.48 8.02
C LEU A 4 1.16 0.14 7.40
N VAL A 5 2.33 -0.38 7.77
CA VAL A 5 2.78 -1.72 7.38
C VAL A 5 2.52 -2.68 8.52
N TYR A 6 1.88 -3.80 8.23
CA TYR A 6 1.51 -4.80 9.22
C TYR A 6 1.56 -6.21 8.62
N LYS A 7 1.51 -7.23 9.48
CA LYS A 7 1.43 -8.64 9.09
C LYS A 7 0.01 -9.13 9.34
N ASP A 8 -0.60 -9.78 8.35
CA ASP A 8 -1.96 -10.31 8.46
C ASP A 8 -1.99 -11.69 9.14
N GLN A 9 -3.20 -12.24 9.32
CA GLN A 9 -3.42 -13.55 9.95
C GLN A 9 -2.80 -14.71 9.13
N SER A 10 -2.59 -14.51 7.84
CA SER A 10 -1.96 -15.47 6.93
C SER A 10 -0.44 -15.31 6.86
N ASN A 11 0.15 -14.53 7.77
CA ASN A 11 1.58 -14.24 7.81
C ASN A 11 2.11 -13.48 6.57
N HIS A 12 1.25 -12.78 5.84
CA HIS A 12 1.68 -11.91 4.76
C HIS A 12 1.81 -10.46 5.24
N TRP A 13 2.82 -9.77 4.75
CA TRP A 13 2.99 -8.34 4.90
C TRP A 13 2.01 -7.60 4.01
N ARG A 14 1.36 -6.59 4.57
CA ARG A 14 0.45 -5.69 3.85
C ARG A 14 0.71 -4.25 4.26
N TRP A 15 0.23 -3.33 3.44
CA TRP A 15 0.22 -1.92 3.78
C TRP A 15 -1.17 -1.32 3.59
N THR A 16 -1.46 -0.28 4.36
CA THR A 16 -2.67 0.56 4.21
C THR A 16 -2.28 2.01 4.31
N LEU A 17 -2.78 2.84 3.40
CA LEU A 17 -2.57 4.28 3.39
C LEU A 17 -3.74 4.97 4.09
N PHE A 18 -3.41 5.78 5.08
CA PHE A 18 -4.36 6.59 5.83
C PHE A 18 -4.19 8.07 5.48
N ALA A 19 -5.31 8.74 5.25
CA ALA A 19 -5.35 10.19 5.08
C ALA A 19 -5.10 10.93 6.41
N GLY A 20 -4.97 12.26 6.37
CA GLY A 20 -4.77 13.07 7.58
C GLY A 20 -5.94 13.02 8.57
N ASN A 21 -7.11 12.59 8.12
CA ASN A 21 -8.31 12.36 8.93
C ASN A 21 -8.46 10.90 9.38
N GLU A 22 -7.38 10.12 9.36
CA GLU A 22 -7.33 8.71 9.80
C GLU A 22 -8.24 7.75 9.01
N ARG A 23 -8.79 8.19 7.86
CA ARG A 23 -9.56 7.30 6.98
C ARG A 23 -8.63 6.56 6.03
N LYS A 24 -8.93 5.28 5.81
CA LYS A 24 -8.26 4.45 4.79
C LYS A 24 -8.59 4.98 3.40
N ILE A 25 -7.57 5.21 2.59
CA ILE A 25 -7.72 5.68 1.20
C ILE A 25 -7.14 4.71 0.17
N ALA A 26 -6.19 3.86 0.56
CA ALA A 26 -5.66 2.80 -0.29
C ALA A 26 -5.14 1.63 0.57
N ASN A 27 -5.03 0.45 -0.03
CA ASN A 27 -4.42 -0.73 0.57
C ASN A 27 -3.55 -1.44 -0.48
N SER A 28 -2.75 -2.43 -0.05
CA SER A 28 -1.83 -3.14 -0.94
C SER A 28 -2.50 -4.00 -2.01
N GLY A 29 -3.80 -4.29 -1.92
CA GLY A 29 -4.51 -5.24 -2.79
C GLY A 29 -4.08 -6.70 -2.60
N GLU A 30 -2.78 -6.96 -2.49
CA GLU A 30 -2.14 -8.26 -2.31
C GLU A 30 -1.39 -8.37 -0.96
N GLY A 31 -0.98 -9.57 -0.58
CA GLY A 31 -0.13 -9.83 0.58
C GLY A 31 1.26 -10.29 0.13
N TYR A 32 2.31 -9.78 0.76
CA TYR A 32 3.70 -10.08 0.43
C TYR A 32 4.32 -11.06 1.43
N TRP A 33 5.11 -12.01 0.97
CA TRP A 33 5.86 -12.92 1.86
C TRP A 33 6.97 -12.21 2.62
N ASN A 34 7.69 -11.30 1.95
CA ASN A 34 8.78 -10.55 2.57
C ASN A 34 8.37 -9.10 2.86
N LYS A 35 8.90 -8.56 3.96
CA LYS A 35 8.69 -7.15 4.31
C LYS A 35 9.30 -6.21 3.28
N ALA A 36 10.44 -6.59 2.69
CA ALA A 36 11.14 -5.79 1.68
C ALA A 36 10.27 -5.57 0.44
N ASP A 37 9.59 -6.62 -0.03
CA ASP A 37 8.68 -6.55 -1.18
C ASP A 37 7.50 -5.59 -0.89
N CYS A 38 6.94 -5.68 0.32
CA CYS A 38 5.87 -4.77 0.77
C CYS A 38 6.33 -3.30 0.78
N LEU A 39 7.55 -3.02 1.27
CA LEU A 39 8.10 -1.67 1.26
C LEU A 39 8.41 -1.19 -0.16
N HIS A 40 8.89 -2.07 -1.04
CA HIS A 40 9.13 -1.74 -2.44
C HIS A 40 7.84 -1.34 -3.16
N ALA A 41 6.73 -2.05 -2.91
CA ALA A 41 5.42 -1.68 -3.43
C ALA A 41 4.97 -0.28 -2.97
N ILE A 42 5.23 0.09 -1.72
CA ILE A 42 4.94 1.44 -1.21
C ILE A 42 5.73 2.50 -1.98
N GLU A 43 7.01 2.25 -2.25
CA GLU A 43 7.85 3.18 -3.04
C GLU A 43 7.34 3.34 -4.47
N LEU A 44 6.87 2.26 -5.11
CA LEU A 44 6.24 2.34 -6.43
C LEU A 44 4.97 3.21 -6.40
N VAL A 45 4.10 3.04 -5.39
CA VAL A 45 2.87 3.85 -5.24
C VAL A 45 3.20 5.31 -4.96
N LYS A 46 4.23 5.60 -4.15
CA LYS A 46 4.70 6.98 -3.94
C LYS A 46 5.19 7.62 -5.24
N GLY A 47 5.79 6.83 -6.13
CA GLY A 47 6.26 7.27 -7.45
C GLY A 47 5.19 7.36 -8.54
N SER A 48 4.01 6.74 -8.36
CA SER A 48 2.99 6.61 -9.41
C SER A 48 2.14 7.86 -9.63
N ARG A 49 2.55 9.03 -9.12
CA ARG A 49 1.81 10.30 -9.23
C ARG A 49 1.40 10.65 -10.66
N ASN A 50 2.20 10.27 -11.65
CA ASN A 50 1.99 10.60 -13.06
C ASN A 50 1.40 9.44 -13.87
N ALA A 51 0.97 8.35 -13.22
CA ALA A 51 0.38 7.22 -13.92
C ALA A 51 -0.93 7.63 -14.62
N PRO A 52 -1.13 7.28 -15.90
CA PRO A 52 -2.36 7.61 -16.62
C PRO A 52 -3.56 6.87 -16.03
N VAL A 53 -4.72 7.53 -16.03
CA VAL A 53 -5.99 6.96 -15.57
C VAL A 53 -6.87 6.66 -16.77
N TYR A 54 -7.41 5.44 -16.83
CA TYR A 54 -8.33 5.01 -17.89
C TYR A 54 -9.71 4.71 -17.29
N GLU A 55 -10.76 5.18 -17.96
CA GLU A 55 -12.16 4.87 -17.66
C GLU A 55 -12.72 3.96 -18.77
N ARG A 56 -13.63 3.04 -18.42
CA ARG A 56 -14.31 2.13 -19.36
C ARG A 56 -15.80 2.20 -19.19
#